data_AF-A0A942IL39-F1
#
_entry.id   AF-A0A942IL39-F1
#
_cell.length_a   1.000
_cell.length_b   1.000
_cell.length_c   1.000
_cell.angle_alpha   90.00
_cell.angle_beta   90.00
_cell.angle_gamma   90.00
#
_symmetry.space_group_name_H-M   'P 1'
#
loop_
_entity.id
_entity.type
_entity.pdbx_description
1 polymer ?
#
loop_
_entity_poly.entity_id
_entity_poly.type
_entity_poly.pdbx_seq_one_letter_code
_entity_poly.pdbx_strand_id
1 'polypeptide(L)' 'MFEGLAAQRLVALFFAGWALLNFPLLALWDHDARVWGLPLFPLALFVLWALLIAVLAWVVEGGASSHPSVPHERLD' A
#
# COMPACT_ATOMS: atom_id res chain seq x y z
N MET A 1 -4.59 -6.54 20.72
CA MET A 1 -5.68 -7.15 19.94
C MET A 1 -6.00 -6.11 18.88
N PHE A 2 -5.35 -6.17 17.71
CA PHE A 2 -5.51 -5.14 16.67
C PHE A 2 -7.01 -4.93 16.41
N GLU A 3 -7.55 -3.81 16.90
CA GLU A 3 -8.97 -3.50 16.83
C GLU A 3 -9.40 -3.61 15.36
N GLY A 4 -10.52 -4.30 15.09
CA GLY A 4 -10.88 -4.84 13.77
C GLY A 4 -10.78 -3.89 12.58
N LEU A 5 -10.68 -2.58 12.80
CA LEU A 5 -10.39 -1.55 11.81
C LEU A 5 -9.05 -1.77 11.06
N ALA A 6 -7.96 -2.15 11.74
CA ALA A 6 -6.67 -2.39 11.08
C ALA A 6 -6.74 -3.63 10.17
N ALA A 7 -7.35 -4.72 10.66
CA ALA A 7 -7.58 -5.93 9.88
C ALA A 7 -8.51 -5.66 8.69
N GLN A 8 -9.56 -4.86 8.86
CA GLN A 8 -10.48 -4.49 7.80
C GLN A 8 -9.83 -3.61 6.73
N ARG A 9 -8.93 -2.69 7.13
CA ARG A 9 -8.13 -1.90 6.17
C ARG A 9 -7.19 -2.80 5.37
N LEU A 10 -6.53 -3.78 6.00
CA LEU A 10 -5.71 -4.77 5.30
C LEU A 10 -6.52 -5.62 4.30
N VAL A 11 -7.72 -6.05 4.67
CA VAL A 11 -8.61 -6.81 3.76
C VAL A 11 -9.09 -5.94 2.61
N ALA A 12 -9.48 -4.69 2.87
CA ALA A 12 -9.85 -3.75 1.81
C ALA A 12 -8.67 -3.48 0.85
N LEU A 13 -7.45 -3.34 1.37
CA LEU A 13 -6.24 -3.23 0.57
C LEU A 13 -5.92 -4.48 -0.21
N PHE A 14 -6.20 -5.66 0.36
CA PHE A 14 -6.03 -6.92 -0.34
C PHE A 14 -6.96 -7.01 -1.54
N PHE A 15 -8.26 -6.73 -1.36
CA PHE A 15 -9.22 -6.70 -2.47
C PHE A 15 -8.90 -5.59 -3.48
N ALA A 16 -8.45 -4.42 -3.02
CA ALA A 16 -8.02 -3.34 -3.91
C ALA A 16 -6.81 -3.77 -4.73
N GLY A 17 -5.75 -4.28 -4.11
CA GLY A 17 -4.57 -4.81 -4.79
C GLY A 17 -4.89 -5.97 -5.73
N TRP A 18 -5.79 -6.87 -5.33
CA TRP A 18 -6.29 -7.97 -6.15
C TRP A 18 -7.07 -7.49 -7.37
N ALA A 19 -7.95 -6.50 -7.21
CA ALA A 19 -8.69 -5.89 -8.32
C ALA A 19 -7.74 -5.13 -9.26
N LEU A 20 -6.72 -4.48 -8.70
CA LEU A 20 -5.74 -3.69 -9.43
C LEU A 20 -4.77 -4.58 -10.23
N LEU A 21 -4.36 -5.72 -9.67
CA LEU A 21 -3.57 -6.78 -10.32
C LEU A 21 -4.43 -7.80 -11.07
N ASN A 22 -5.72 -7.52 -11.28
CA ASN A 22 -6.61 -8.44 -11.98
C ASN A 22 -6.28 -8.47 -13.48
N PHE A 23 -6.41 -9.63 -14.10
CA PHE A 23 -6.09 -9.87 -15.51
C PHE A 23 -6.73 -8.88 -16.50
N PRO A 24 -8.00 -8.43 -16.35
CA PRO A 24 -8.62 -7.44 -17.23
C PRO A 24 -7.98 -6.06 -17.13
N LEU A 25 -7.59 -5.64 -15.92
CA LEU A 25 -6.88 -4.38 -15.73
C LEU A 25 -5.49 -4.50 -16.33
N LEU A 26 -4.74 -5.55 -16.00
CA LEU A 26 -3.42 -5.82 -16.57
C LEU A 26 -3.43 -5.91 -18.10
N ALA A 27 -4.47 -6.49 -18.69
CA ALA A 27 -4.68 -6.55 -20.14
C ALA A 27 -4.89 -5.16 -20.77
N LEU A 28 -5.36 -4.17 -20.02
CA LEU A 28 -5.44 -2.78 -20.48
C LEU A 28 -4.05 -2.14 -20.64
N TRP A 29 -3.08 -2.59 -19.83
CA TRP A 29 -1.67 -2.18 -19.92
C TRP A 29 -0.85 -3.08 -20.86
N ASP A 30 -1.43 -4.13 -21.44
CA ASP A 30 -0.82 -4.98 -22.46
C ASP A 30 -0.83 -4.28 -23.82
N HIS A 31 -0.19 -3.12 -23.86
CA HIS A 31 0.07 -2.37 -25.08
C HIS A 31 1.54 -2.56 -25.46
N ASP A 32 1.81 -2.74 -26.75
CA ASP A 32 3.16 -2.76 -27.33
C ASP A 32 3.83 -1.36 -27.32
N ALA A 33 3.38 -0.49 -26.42
CA ALA A 33 3.92 0.82 -26.18
C ALA A 33 5.21 0.69 -25.36
N ARG A 34 6.24 1.43 -25.77
CA ARG A 34 7.51 1.51 -25.04
C ARG A 34 7.71 2.92 -24.55
N VAL A 35 7.89 3.08 -23.24
CA VAL A 35 8.27 4.35 -22.62
C VAL A 35 9.77 4.33 -22.44
N TRP A 36 10.49 5.23 -23.10
CA TRP A 36 11.95 5.35 -23.00
C TRP A 36 12.70 4.08 -23.40
N GLY A 37 12.10 3.26 -24.28
CA GLY A 37 12.64 1.96 -24.70
C GLY A 37 12.28 0.77 -23.80
N LEU A 38 11.66 1.01 -22.63
CA LEU A 38 11.14 -0.05 -21.76
C LEU A 38 9.67 -0.36 -22.09
N PRO A 39 9.25 -1.64 -22.04
CA PRO A 39 7.86 -1.99 -22.22
C PRO A 39 7.00 -1.39 -21.11
N LEU A 40 5.83 -0.86 -21.47
CA LEU A 40 4.92 -0.18 -20.54
C LEU A 40 4.38 -1.12 -19.46
N PHE A 41 4.16 -2.38 -19.82
CA PHE A 41 3.66 -3.44 -18.94
C PHE A 41 4.49 -3.61 -17.65
N PRO A 42 5.80 -3.93 -17.69
CA PRO A 42 6.60 -4.06 -16.48
C PRO A 42 6.71 -2.74 -15.70
N LEU A 43 6.74 -1.58 -16.37
CA LEU A 43 6.78 -0.29 -15.68
C LEU A 43 5.49 -0.06 -14.87
N ALA A 44 4.32 -0.29 -15.48
CA ALA A 44 3.03 -0.20 -14.81
C ALA A 44 2.94 -1.18 -13.64
N LEU A 45 3.41 -2.42 -13.82
CA LEU A 45 3.45 -3.44 -12.77
C LEU A 45 4.30 -2.99 -11.57
N PHE A 46 5.49 -2.44 -11.82
CA PHE A 46 6.35 -1.91 -10.76
C PHE A 46 5.71 -0.73 -10.01
N VAL A 47 5.06 0.19 -10.73
CA VAL A 47 4.35 1.32 -10.12
C VAL A 47 3.19 0.81 -9.25
N LEU A 48 2.41 -0.15 -9.74
CA LEU A 48 1.31 -0.76 -9.00
C LEU A 48 1.79 -1.41 -7.70
N TRP A 49 2.89 -2.16 -7.80
CA TRP A 49 3.50 -2.85 -6.69
C TRP A 49 4.07 -1.88 -5.65
N ALA A 50 4.77 -0.82 -6.09
CA ALA A 50 5.28 0.22 -5.20
C ALA A 50 4.14 0.95 -4.47
N LEU A 51 3.04 1.25 -5.18
CA LEU A 51 1.87 1.88 -4.59
C LEU A 51 1.22 0.97 -3.55
N LEU A 52 1.09 -0.33 -3.82
CA LEU A 52 0.60 -1.31 -2.85
C LEU A 52 1.45 -1.31 -1.56
N ILE A 53 2.79 -1.31 -1.69
CA ILE A 53 3.71 -1.27 -0.57
C ILE A 53 3.58 0.04 0.22
N ALA A 54 3.52 1.18 -0.47
CA ALA A 54 3.38 2.48 0.20
C ALA A 54 2.09 2.55 1.02
N VAL A 55 0.99 2.05 0.48
CA VAL A 55 -0.29 2.01 1.19
C VAL A 55 -0.25 1.01 2.35
N LEU A 56 0.40 -0.15 2.19
CA LEU A 56 0.61 -1.12 3.27
C LEU A 56 1.43 -0.51 4.41
N ALA A 57 2.55 0.15 4.09
CA ALA A 57 3.40 0.86 5.04
C ALA A 57 2.60 1.94 5.78
N TRP A 58 1.81 2.74 5.06
CA TRP A 58 0.95 3.77 5.66
C TRP A 58 -0.07 3.18 6.65
N VAL A 59 -0.70 2.06 6.32
CA VAL A 59 -1.68 1.42 7.22
C VAL A 59 -1.02 0.86 8.48
N VAL A 60 0.19 0.32 8.37
CA VAL A 60 0.95 -0.20 9.51
C VAL A 60 1.48 0.94 10.39
N GLU A 61 2.09 1.97 9.79
CA GLU A 61 2.66 3.13 10.48
C GLU A 61 1.57 4.01 11.14
N GLY A 62 0.43 4.16 10.47
CA GLY A 62 -0.71 4.94 10.97
C GLY A 62 -1.38 4.38 12.23
N GLY A 63 -1.01 3.16 12.67
CA GLY A 63 -1.42 2.61 13.96
C GLY A 63 -0.52 3.02 15.13
N ALA A 64 0.69 3.53 14.87
CA ALA A 64 1.73 3.76 15.88
C ALA A 64 1.73 5.17 16.49
N SER A 65 0.79 6.05 16.11
CA SER A 65 0.79 7.46 16.51
C SER A 65 0.39 7.73 17.98
N SER A 66 0.14 6.70 18.77
CA SER A 66 -0.10 6.82 20.21
C SER A 66 1.19 6.64 20.99
N HIS A 67 2.16 7.54 20.80
CA HIS A 67 3.22 7.73 21.79
C HIS A 67 2.66 8.64 22.88
N PRO A 68 2.29 8.13 24.07
CA PRO A 68 2.00 9.01 25.19
C PRO A 68 3.36 9.62 25.56
N SER A 69 3.54 10.90 25.30
CA SER A 69 4.64 11.68 25.86
C SER A 69 4.48 11.64 27.38
N VAL A 70 5.09 10.65 28.03
CA VAL A 70 5.14 10.53 29.49
C VAL A 70 5.95 11.71 30.01
N PRO A 71 5.35 12.67 30.74
CA PRO A 71 6.11 13.77 31.32
C PRO A 71 6.99 13.20 32.44
N HIS A 72 8.31 13.20 32.24
CA HIS A 72 9.30 12.86 33.27
C HIS A 72 9.50 14.02 34.26
N GLU A 73 8.41 14.62 34.76
CA GLU A 73 8.41 15.76 35.70
C GLU A 73 7.56 15.46 36.95
N ARG A 74 8.15 14.65 37.83
CA ARG A 74 7.95 14.55 39.29
C ARG A 74 8.62 13.23 39.71
N LEU A 75 9.65 13.18 40.55
CA LEU A 75 9.75 13.77 41.89
C LEU A 75 11.24 13.95 42.26
N ASP A 76 11.65 15.21 42.28
CA ASP A 76 12.35 15.89 43.38
C ASP A 76 11.66 15.71 44.76
#